data_AF-A0A7S4VVR0-F1
#
_entry.id   AF-A0A7S4VVR0-F1
#
_cell.length_a   1.000
_cell.length_b   1.000
_cell.length_c   1.000
_cell.angle_alpha   90.00
_cell.angle_beta   90.00
_cell.angle_gamma   90.00
#
_symmetry.space_group_name_H-M   'P 1'
#
loop_
_entity.id
_entity.type
_entity.pdbx_description
1 polymer ?
#
loop_
_entity_poly.entity_id
_entity_poly.type
_entity_poly.pdbx_seq_one_letter_code
_entity_poly.pdbx_strand_id
1 'polypeptide(L)'
;HDAAKAAIERGFHLASGVYLARDIVNSPHNVLNSVGLADLAQRIADQSGGLLKCRILDRKECERRGMGAYLGVARGSETEPKFIHLTYKPKMMSGKIVRKVGIVGKGLLYDTGGYNIKTSMMELMKFDCGGAAAVLGAARSVAAIAPEGVEASFVIAACENMINERAV
;
A
#
# COMPACT_ATOMS: atom_id res chain seq x y z
N HIS A 1 -22.37 25.27 -14.74
CA HIS A 1 -21.30 24.67 -15.56
C HIS A 1 -20.07 24.28 -14.74
N ASP A 2 -19.66 25.05 -13.73
CA ASP A 2 -18.43 24.76 -12.96
C ASP A 2 -18.54 23.61 -11.96
N ALA A 3 -19.70 23.45 -11.31
CA ALA A 3 -19.94 22.30 -10.43
C ALA A 3 -19.83 20.95 -11.17
N ALA A 4 -20.30 20.88 -12.42
CA ALA A 4 -20.17 19.69 -13.25
C ALA A 4 -18.71 19.41 -13.62
N LYS A 5 -17.93 20.44 -13.95
CA LYS A 5 -16.47 20.31 -14.21
C LYS A 5 -15.73 19.78 -12.97
N ALA A 6 -15.98 20.37 -11.81
CA ALA A 6 -15.36 19.94 -10.55
C ALA A 6 -15.74 18.48 -10.19
N ALA A 7 -16.99 18.08 -10.44
CA ALA A 7 -17.43 16.69 -10.24
C ALA A 7 -16.71 15.71 -11.19
N ILE A 8 -16.53 16.08 -12.46
CA ILE A 8 -15.81 15.27 -13.45
C ILE A 8 -14.33 15.11 -13.06
N GLU A 9 -13.67 16.21 -12.68
CA GLU A 9 -12.27 16.19 -12.23
C GLU A 9 -12.08 15.30 -10.99
N ARG A 10 -12.95 15.46 -9.99
CA ARG A 10 -12.97 14.57 -8.82
C ARG A 10 -13.18 13.11 -9.22
N GLY A 11 -14.10 12.85 -10.15
CA GLY A 11 -14.35 11.51 -10.69
C GLY A 11 -13.12 10.91 -11.36
N PHE A 12 -12.37 11.71 -12.12
CA PHE A 12 -11.12 11.29 -12.76
C PHE A 12 -10.07 10.87 -11.73
N HIS A 13 -9.88 11.65 -10.66
CA HIS A 13 -8.92 11.30 -9.60
C HIS A 13 -9.30 10.00 -8.88
N LEU A 14 -10.58 9.84 -8.54
CA LEU A 14 -11.08 8.60 -7.94
C LEU A 14 -10.87 7.40 -8.86
N ALA A 15 -11.22 7.53 -10.15
CA ALA A 15 -10.99 6.49 -11.14
C ALA A 15 -9.50 6.15 -11.25
N SER A 16 -8.60 7.13 -11.31
CA SER A 16 -7.16 6.90 -11.36
C SER A 16 -6.65 6.02 -10.19
N GLY A 17 -7.16 6.23 -8.98
CA GLY A 17 -6.86 5.38 -7.83
C GLY A 17 -7.41 3.95 -7.97
N VAL A 18 -8.62 3.79 -8.50
CA VAL A 18 -9.23 2.47 -8.77
C VAL A 18 -8.44 1.69 -9.83
N TYR A 19 -8.04 2.35 -10.92
CA TYR A 19 -7.24 1.74 -11.98
C TYR A 19 -5.87 1.31 -11.45
N LEU A 20 -5.21 2.14 -10.63
CA LEU A 20 -3.98 1.77 -9.96
C LEU A 20 -4.16 0.51 -9.10
N ALA A 21 -5.22 0.45 -8.29
CA ALA A 21 -5.49 -0.72 -7.45
C ALA A 21 -5.72 -1.99 -8.30
N ARG A 22 -6.47 -1.86 -9.39
CA ARG A 22 -6.68 -2.94 -10.36
C ARG A 22 -5.35 -3.43 -10.95
N ASP A 23 -4.49 -2.51 -11.37
CA ASP A 23 -3.21 -2.86 -12.00
C ASP A 23 -2.27 -3.57 -11.01
N ILE A 24 -2.26 -3.15 -9.74
CA ILE A 24 -1.54 -3.84 -8.66
C ILE A 24 -2.05 -5.27 -8.49
N VAL A 25 -3.38 -5.46 -8.34
CA VAL A 25 -3.99 -6.78 -8.12
C VAL A 25 -3.78 -7.72 -9.32
N ASN A 26 -3.79 -7.19 -10.54
CA ASN A 26 -3.62 -7.98 -11.74
C ASN A 26 -2.17 -8.35 -12.03
N SER A 27 -1.21 -7.56 -11.51
CA SER A 27 0.21 -7.78 -11.72
C SER A 27 0.63 -9.15 -11.14
N PRO A 28 1.32 -10.00 -11.93
CA PRO A 28 1.82 -11.26 -11.41
C PRO A 28 2.96 -11.00 -10.43
N HIS A 29 3.14 -11.91 -9.47
CA HIS A 29 4.08 -11.73 -8.36
C HIS A 29 5.54 -11.50 -8.80
N ASN A 30 5.98 -12.13 -9.88
CA ASN A 30 7.33 -11.94 -10.44
C ASN A 30 7.56 -10.53 -10.99
N VAL A 31 6.50 -9.78 -11.29
CA VAL A 31 6.56 -8.38 -11.72
C VAL A 31 6.35 -7.44 -10.53
N LEU A 32 5.45 -7.79 -9.61
CA LEU A 32 5.14 -6.99 -8.43
C LEU A 32 5.27 -7.82 -7.14
N ASN A 33 6.40 -7.62 -6.46
CA ASN A 33 6.69 -8.14 -5.13
C ASN A 33 6.73 -7.00 -4.10
N SER A 34 7.05 -7.32 -2.84
CA SER A 34 7.06 -6.35 -1.74
C SER A 34 8.01 -5.18 -1.96
N VAL A 35 9.16 -5.40 -2.61
CA VAL A 35 10.10 -4.35 -3.04
C VAL A 35 9.46 -3.45 -4.10
N GLY A 36 8.91 -4.04 -5.18
CA GLY A 36 8.26 -3.29 -6.25
C GLY A 36 7.05 -2.47 -5.78
N LEU A 37 6.30 -3.00 -4.81
CA LEU A 37 5.18 -2.28 -4.18
C LEU A 37 5.68 -1.07 -3.36
N ALA A 38 6.79 -1.21 -2.64
CA ALA A 38 7.41 -0.11 -1.92
C ALA A 38 7.94 0.99 -2.86
N ASP A 39 8.57 0.60 -3.98
CA ASP A 39 9.01 1.55 -5.01
C ASP A 39 7.83 2.29 -5.64
N LEU A 40 6.72 1.59 -5.89
CA LEU A 40 5.48 2.21 -6.35
C LEU A 40 4.92 3.21 -5.34
N ALA A 41 4.91 2.87 -4.05
CA ALA A 41 4.49 3.78 -2.99
C ALA A 41 5.37 5.04 -2.93
N GLN A 42 6.69 4.88 -3.07
CA GLN A 42 7.63 6.01 -3.14
C GLN A 42 7.33 6.90 -4.35
N ARG A 43 7.15 6.32 -5.54
CA ARG A 43 6.78 7.06 -6.76
C ARG A 43 5.48 7.86 -6.60
N ILE A 44 4.46 7.27 -5.96
CA ILE A 44 3.19 7.97 -5.67
C ILE A 44 3.44 9.18 -4.77
N ALA A 45 4.32 9.05 -3.77
CA ALA A 45 4.68 10.18 -2.91
C ALA A 45 5.44 11.27 -3.67
N ASP A 46 6.41 10.90 -4.49
CA ASP A 46 7.21 11.85 -5.28
C ASP A 46 6.34 12.64 -6.26
N GLN A 47 5.33 11.99 -6.86
CA GLN A 47 4.37 12.60 -7.78
C GLN A 47 3.29 13.46 -7.08
N SER A 48 3.23 13.46 -5.74
CA SER A 48 2.17 14.14 -4.98
C SER A 48 2.36 15.66 -4.83
N GLY A 49 3.44 16.22 -5.36
CA GLY A 49 3.76 17.65 -5.17
C GLY A 49 4.04 18.03 -3.71
N GLY A 50 4.53 17.06 -2.92
CA GLY A 50 4.90 17.20 -1.50
C GLY A 50 3.75 16.99 -0.51
N LEU A 51 2.58 16.54 -0.95
CA LEU A 51 1.42 16.26 -0.08
C LEU A 51 1.53 14.91 0.63
N LEU A 52 2.25 13.95 0.05
CA LEU A 52 2.53 12.65 0.64
C LEU A 52 4.02 12.55 1.03
N LYS A 53 4.27 12.08 2.24
CA LYS A 53 5.60 11.62 2.68
C LYS A 53 5.60 10.10 2.77
N CYS A 54 6.48 9.43 2.03
CA CYS A 54 6.68 8.00 2.14
C CYS A 54 7.81 7.68 3.10
N ARG A 55 7.61 6.68 3.97
CA ARG A 55 8.66 6.05 4.76
C ARG A 55 8.55 4.56 4.56
N ILE A 56 9.65 3.95 4.13
CA ILE A 56 9.79 2.49 4.03
C ILE A 56 10.65 2.02 5.21
N LEU A 57 10.16 1.02 5.93
CA LEU A 57 10.91 0.35 6.98
C LEU A 57 11.34 -1.01 6.42
N ASP A 58 12.63 -1.31 6.58
CA ASP A 58 13.18 -2.61 6.21
C ASP A 58 13.01 -3.63 7.35
N ARG A 59 13.51 -4.84 7.11
CA ARG A 59 13.53 -5.94 8.08
C ARG A 59 14.15 -5.51 9.42
N LYS A 60 15.34 -4.89 9.43
CA LYS A 60 16.07 -4.50 10.64
C LYS A 60 15.31 -3.45 11.45
N GLU A 61 14.69 -2.49 10.77
CA GLU A 61 13.80 -1.50 11.38
C GLU A 61 12.59 -2.18 12.03
N CYS A 62 11.98 -3.16 11.35
CA CYS A 62 10.82 -3.89 11.85
C CYS A 62 11.16 -4.79 13.04
N GLU A 63 12.34 -5.42 13.02
CA GLU A 63 12.88 -6.24 14.14
C GLU A 63 13.06 -5.38 15.39
N ARG A 64 13.72 -4.22 15.27
CA ARG A 64 13.89 -3.26 16.37
C ARG A 64 12.57 -2.76 16.96
N ARG A 65 11.49 -2.79 16.18
CA ARG A 65 10.14 -2.37 16.60
C ARG A 65 9.30 -3.54 17.14
N GLY A 66 9.84 -4.75 17.22
CA GLY A 66 9.13 -5.92 17.74
C GLY A 66 8.02 -6.44 16.82
N MET A 67 8.11 -6.21 15.50
CA MET A 67 7.10 -6.63 14.52
C MET A 67 7.18 -8.14 14.18
N GLY A 68 7.32 -9.00 15.19
CA GLY A 68 7.60 -10.43 15.04
C GLY A 68 6.54 -11.21 14.25
N ALA A 69 5.27 -10.88 14.41
CA ALA A 69 4.18 -11.53 13.65
C ALA A 69 4.31 -11.29 12.14
N TYR A 70 4.59 -10.04 11.73
CA TYR A 70 4.82 -9.69 10.34
C TYR A 70 6.08 -10.36 9.76
N LEU A 71 7.18 -10.29 10.52
CA LEU A 71 8.45 -10.86 10.10
C LEU A 71 8.44 -12.39 10.06
N GLY A 72 7.62 -13.03 10.88
CA GLY A 72 7.34 -14.47 10.82
C GLY A 72 6.77 -14.85 9.46
N VAL A 73 5.69 -14.20 9.04
CA VAL A 73 5.06 -14.46 7.72
C VAL A 73 6.06 -14.27 6.58
N ALA A 74 6.85 -13.20 6.63
CA ALA A 74 7.84 -12.89 5.58
C ALA A 74 9.10 -13.79 5.60
N ARG A 75 9.26 -14.66 6.61
CA ARG A 75 10.52 -15.38 6.86
C ARG A 75 10.86 -16.38 5.76
N GLY A 76 9.83 -16.96 5.13
CA GLY A 76 9.98 -17.90 4.03
C GLY A 76 10.26 -17.24 2.67
N SER A 77 10.12 -15.91 2.55
CA SER A 77 10.36 -15.21 1.29
C SER A 77 11.84 -14.94 1.06
N GLU A 78 12.28 -15.08 -0.19
CA GLU A 78 13.58 -14.55 -0.64
C GLU A 78 13.54 -13.04 -0.90
N THR A 79 12.34 -12.48 -1.12
CA THR A 79 12.16 -11.03 -1.26
C THR A 79 12.11 -10.38 0.11
N GLU A 80 12.84 -9.27 0.29
CA GLU A 80 12.87 -8.56 1.56
C GLU A 80 11.53 -7.89 1.89
N PRO A 81 10.97 -8.09 3.10
CA PRO A 81 9.75 -7.43 3.53
C PRO A 81 9.93 -5.91 3.56
N LYS A 82 8.90 -5.19 3.11
CA LYS A 82 8.84 -3.72 3.14
C LYS A 82 7.60 -3.26 3.89
N PHE A 83 7.80 -2.56 4.99
CA PHE A 83 6.69 -1.91 5.69
C PHE A 83 6.58 -0.47 5.20
N ILE A 84 5.48 -0.19 4.50
CA ILE A 84 5.22 1.08 3.81
C ILE A 84 4.34 1.94 4.70
N HIS A 85 4.77 3.19 4.93
CA HIS A 85 3.98 4.20 5.61
C HIS A 85 3.98 5.50 4.80
N LEU A 86 2.86 5.78 4.14
CA LEU A 86 2.59 7.06 3.49
C LEU A 86 1.80 7.96 4.44
N THR A 87 2.21 9.21 4.57
CA THR A 87 1.50 10.22 5.36
C THR A 87 1.05 11.36 4.45
N TYR A 88 -0.25 11.56 4.34
CA TYR A 88 -0.85 12.74 3.71
C TYR A 88 -0.94 13.90 4.70
N LYS A 89 -0.43 15.06 4.29
CA LYS A 89 -0.64 16.33 4.99
C LYS A 89 -1.07 17.41 3.99
N PRO A 90 -2.23 18.05 4.20
CA PRO A 90 -2.68 19.16 3.35
C PRO A 90 -1.73 20.36 3.49
N LYS A 91 -1.55 21.12 2.40
CA LYS A 91 -0.96 22.47 2.44
C LYS A 91 -1.99 23.41 3.05
N MET A 92 -1.91 23.63 4.36
CA MET A 92 -2.90 24.43 5.09
C MET A 92 -2.80 25.91 4.71
N MET A 93 -3.88 26.54 4.24
CA MET A 93 -3.93 27.99 4.06
C MET A 93 -4.38 28.74 5.34
N SER A 94 -5.21 28.15 6.19
CA SER A 94 -5.72 28.84 7.39
C SER A 94 -6.28 27.95 8.52
N GLY A 95 -6.24 26.62 8.40
CA GLY A 95 -6.94 25.72 9.33
C GLY A 95 -6.05 24.90 10.28
N LYS A 96 -6.69 24.22 11.25
CA LYS A 96 -6.08 23.15 12.06
C LYS A 96 -6.46 21.78 11.47
N ILE A 97 -5.60 20.78 11.66
CA ILE A 97 -5.98 19.38 11.43
C ILE A 97 -7.03 19.00 12.49
N VAL A 98 -8.26 18.77 12.06
CA VAL A 98 -9.37 18.41 12.97
C VAL A 98 -9.62 16.91 13.03
N ARG A 99 -9.05 16.14 12.09
CA ARG A 99 -9.18 14.69 12.05
C ARG A 99 -7.89 14.00 11.61
N LYS A 100 -7.54 12.91 12.28
CA LYS A 100 -6.48 11.99 11.87
C LYS A 100 -7.08 10.63 11.55
N VAL A 101 -6.69 10.05 10.41
CA VAL A 101 -7.23 8.75 9.95
C VAL A 101 -6.08 7.80 9.65
N GLY A 102 -6.19 6.55 10.09
CA GLY A 102 -5.31 5.46 9.71
C GLY A 102 -6.02 4.48 8.79
N ILE A 103 -5.42 4.16 7.65
CA ILE A 103 -5.94 3.21 6.67
C ILE A 103 -4.87 2.15 6.47
N VAL A 104 -5.19 0.90 6.81
CA VAL A 104 -4.24 -0.22 6.78
C VAL A 104 -4.69 -1.24 5.75
N GLY A 105 -3.78 -1.63 4.87
CA GLY A 105 -4.04 -2.58 3.79
C GLY A 105 -3.19 -3.83 3.94
N LYS A 106 -3.82 -5.01 3.82
CA LYS A 106 -3.11 -6.29 3.74
C LYS A 106 -2.20 -6.31 2.51
N GLY A 107 -0.91 -6.59 2.71
CA GLY A 107 0.11 -6.58 1.66
C GLY A 107 0.78 -7.94 1.44
N LEU A 108 0.01 -9.02 1.27
CA LEU A 108 0.58 -10.29 0.79
C LEU A 108 0.60 -10.30 -0.73
N LEU A 109 1.79 -10.13 -1.32
CA LEU A 109 1.96 -10.06 -2.77
C LEU A 109 1.82 -11.44 -3.42
N TYR A 110 2.10 -12.49 -2.66
CA TYR A 110 1.75 -13.85 -3.00
C TYR A 110 1.56 -14.66 -1.72
N ASP A 111 0.56 -15.53 -1.72
CA ASP A 111 0.24 -16.39 -0.57
C ASP A 111 0.19 -17.85 -1.01
N THR A 112 1.27 -18.60 -0.76
CA THR A 112 1.27 -20.05 -0.99
C THR A 112 0.47 -20.80 0.07
N GLY A 113 0.15 -20.16 1.20
CA GLY A 113 -0.33 -20.79 2.43
C GLY A 113 0.77 -21.17 3.42
N GLY A 114 2.06 -21.04 3.04
CA GLY A 114 3.19 -21.47 3.86
C GLY A 114 3.25 -23.00 3.98
N TYR A 115 3.61 -23.53 5.15
CA TYR A 115 3.56 -24.98 5.40
C TYR A 115 2.15 -25.56 5.26
N ASN A 116 1.13 -24.78 5.59
CA ASN A 116 -0.26 -25.08 5.25
C ASN A 116 -0.55 -24.73 3.80
N ILE A 117 0.19 -25.38 2.90
CA ILE A 117 0.19 -25.09 1.48
C ILE A 117 -1.24 -25.17 0.92
N LYS A 118 -1.64 -24.15 0.16
CA LYS A 118 -2.93 -24.14 -0.51
C LYS A 118 -2.96 -25.24 -1.55
N THR A 119 -4.02 -26.04 -1.54
CA THR A 119 -4.24 -27.10 -2.53
C THR A 119 -5.20 -26.68 -3.65
N SER A 120 -5.78 -25.49 -3.56
CA SER A 120 -6.71 -24.91 -4.55
C SER A 120 -6.57 -23.39 -4.62
N MET A 121 -6.83 -22.80 -5.78
CA MET A 121 -6.86 -21.34 -6.04
C MET A 121 -5.53 -20.61 -5.81
N MET A 122 -4.40 -21.32 -5.68
CA MET A 122 -3.09 -20.71 -5.45
C MET A 122 -2.66 -19.80 -6.61
N GLU A 123 -3.06 -20.15 -7.83
CA GLU A 123 -2.83 -19.38 -9.05
C GLU A 123 -3.45 -17.97 -8.99
N LEU A 124 -4.47 -17.78 -8.16
CA LEU A 124 -5.14 -16.49 -7.96
C LEU A 124 -4.47 -15.67 -6.85
N MET A 125 -3.69 -16.25 -5.93
CA MET A 125 -3.24 -15.59 -4.69
C MET A 125 -2.32 -14.37 -4.88
N LYS A 126 -2.01 -13.97 -6.11
CA LYS A 126 -1.52 -12.62 -6.41
C LYS A 126 -2.50 -11.52 -5.97
N PHE A 127 -3.81 -11.80 -5.90
CA PHE A 127 -4.81 -10.82 -5.47
C PHE A 127 -4.83 -10.58 -3.95
N ASP A 128 -4.06 -11.34 -3.16
CA ASP A 128 -4.05 -11.24 -1.70
C ASP A 128 -3.44 -9.94 -1.15
N CYS A 129 -2.98 -9.08 -2.08
CA CYS A 129 -2.57 -7.69 -1.86
C CYS A 129 -3.67 -6.66 -2.17
N GLY A 130 -4.92 -7.08 -2.40
CA GLY A 130 -6.03 -6.17 -2.74
C GLY A 130 -6.27 -5.06 -1.72
N GLY A 131 -6.01 -5.32 -0.43
CA GLY A 131 -6.06 -4.29 0.61
C GLY A 131 -4.96 -3.23 0.43
N ALA A 132 -3.71 -3.65 0.20
CA ALA A 132 -2.61 -2.76 -0.12
C ALA A 132 -2.86 -1.93 -1.39
N ALA A 133 -3.42 -2.58 -2.42
CA ALA A 133 -3.80 -1.94 -3.67
C ALA A 133 -4.83 -0.82 -3.45
N ALA A 134 -5.88 -1.10 -2.68
CA ALA A 134 -6.89 -0.11 -2.31
C ALA A 134 -6.30 1.06 -1.50
N VAL A 135 -5.37 0.78 -0.59
CA VAL A 135 -4.67 1.79 0.21
C VAL A 135 -3.80 2.72 -0.65
N LEU A 136 -3.02 2.19 -1.59
CA LEU A 136 -2.23 3.02 -2.51
C LEU A 136 -3.12 3.79 -3.50
N GLY A 137 -4.20 3.18 -3.98
CA GLY A 137 -5.21 3.87 -4.79
C GLY A 137 -5.84 5.03 -4.04
N ALA A 138 -6.22 4.83 -2.77
CA ALA A 138 -6.75 5.87 -1.92
C ALA A 138 -5.72 6.98 -1.65
N ALA A 139 -4.45 6.64 -1.35
CA ALA A 139 -3.38 7.61 -1.14
C ALA A 139 -3.20 8.52 -2.36
N ARG A 140 -3.16 7.94 -3.56
CA ARG A 140 -3.08 8.68 -4.84
C ARG A 140 -4.27 9.62 -5.02
N SER A 141 -5.49 9.12 -4.82
CA SER A 141 -6.70 9.92 -4.97
C SER A 141 -6.78 11.06 -3.95
N VAL A 142 -6.42 10.80 -2.70
CA VAL A 142 -6.41 11.81 -1.63
C VAL A 142 -5.38 12.89 -1.91
N ALA A 143 -4.18 12.53 -2.37
CA ALA A 143 -3.16 13.51 -2.74
C ALA A 143 -3.61 14.40 -3.92
N ALA A 144 -4.30 13.83 -4.91
CA ALA A 144 -4.79 14.58 -6.05
C ALA A 144 -5.98 15.50 -5.70
N ILE A 145 -6.90 15.03 -4.86
CA ILE A 145 -8.08 15.82 -4.41
C ILE A 145 -7.68 16.87 -3.37
N ALA A 146 -6.62 16.61 -2.60
CA ALA A 146 -6.08 17.47 -1.55
C ALA A 146 -7.13 17.99 -0.53
N PRO A 147 -7.92 17.12 0.12
CA PRO A 147 -8.90 17.55 1.11
C PRO A 147 -8.21 18.22 2.32
N GLU A 148 -8.77 19.34 2.77
CA GLU A 148 -8.29 20.07 3.94
C GLU A 148 -8.80 19.47 5.27
N GLY A 149 -8.17 19.85 6.38
CA GLY A 149 -8.63 19.50 7.74
C GLY A 149 -8.37 18.05 8.17
N VAL A 150 -7.79 17.21 7.30
CA VAL A 150 -7.49 15.80 7.57
C VAL A 150 -6.00 15.48 7.38
N GLU A 151 -5.41 14.74 8.31
CA GLU A 151 -4.13 14.04 8.13
C GLU A 151 -4.41 12.54 8.02
N ALA A 152 -3.85 11.87 7.02
CA ALA A 152 -4.10 10.45 6.80
C ALA A 152 -2.79 9.65 6.76
N SER A 153 -2.76 8.53 7.48
CA SER A 153 -1.69 7.52 7.39
C SER A 153 -2.19 6.32 6.61
N PHE A 154 -1.47 5.97 5.56
CA PHE A 154 -1.71 4.80 4.72
C PHE A 154 -0.58 3.81 5.00
N VAL A 155 -0.94 2.64 5.52
CA VAL A 155 0.02 1.67 6.08
C VAL A 155 -0.15 0.31 5.42
N ILE A 156 0.95 -0.28 4.99
CA ILE A 156 0.98 -1.60 4.35
C ILE A 156 2.18 -2.38 4.89
N ALA A 157 1.94 -3.56 5.45
CA ALA A 157 3.00 -4.53 5.74
C ALA A 157 3.15 -5.44 4.52
N ALA A 158 4.07 -5.10 3.61
CA ALA A 158 4.25 -5.81 2.34
C ALA A 158 5.24 -6.96 2.50
N CYS A 159 4.83 -8.18 2.13
CA CYS A 159 5.66 -9.37 2.10
C CYS A 159 5.01 -10.47 1.25
N GLU A 160 5.65 -11.63 1.21
CA GLU A 160 5.15 -12.84 0.60
C GLU A 160 5.10 -13.96 1.65
N ASN A 161 4.07 -14.80 1.58
CA ASN A 161 4.01 -16.02 2.35
C ASN A 161 4.44 -17.19 1.45
N MET A 162 5.65 -17.70 1.70
CA MET A 162 6.35 -18.67 0.86
C MET A 162 6.78 -19.89 1.69
N ILE A 163 7.15 -20.98 1.01
CA ILE A 163 7.60 -22.23 1.65
C ILE A 163 9.08 -22.47 1.37
N ASN A 164 9.86 -22.61 2.44
CA ASN A 164 11.26 -23.06 2.43
C ASN A 164 11.66 -23.52 3.86
N GLU A 165 12.93 -23.82 4.08
CA GLU A 165 13.48 -24.27 5.38
C GLU A 165 13.39 -23.24 6.51
N ARG A 166 13.10 -21.97 6.20
CA ARG A 166 13.00 -20.85 7.16
C ARG A 166 11.56 -20.46 7.49
N ALA A 167 10.57 -20.93 6.72
CA ALA A 167 9.17 -20.60 6.91
C ALA A 167 8.66 -21.00 8.32
N VAL A 168 7.57 -20.36 8.77
CA VAL A 168 6.92 -20.62 10.06
C VAL A 168 5.46 -20.99 9.88
#